data_AF-A0A2U3P803-F1
#
_entry.id   AF-A0A2U3P803-F1
#
_cell.length_a   1.000
_cell.length_b   1.000
_cell.length_c   1.000
_cell.angle_alpha   90.00
_cell.angle_beta   90.00
_cell.angle_gamma   90.00
#
_symmetry.space_group_name_H-M   'P 1'
#
loop_
_entity.id
_entity.type
_entity.pdbx_description
1 polymer ?
#
loop_
_entity_poly.entity_id
_entity_poly.type
_entity_poly.pdbx_seq_one_letter_code
_entity_poly.pdbx_strand_id
1 'polypeptide(L)'
;MGTGTVDLQSRAGAGLSEAGTDLFRLAPDRSATNPGQLSFNWSYNDGNQPVTSSNCKVIAEVTGQNGFDQQQHSTDCTGSPISPFPIAAAGQYSISVQLTTSGGSLMAATKTVTVTAAGS
;
A
#
# COMPACT_ATOMS: atom_id res chain seq x y z
N MET A 1 -15.52 17.48 -15.37
CA MET A 1 -14.37 16.58 -15.13
C MET A 1 -14.26 16.43 -13.64
N GLY A 2 -14.54 15.24 -13.08
CA GLY A 2 -14.59 15.05 -11.63
C GLY A 2 -13.20 15.15 -11.01
N THR A 3 -13.06 15.94 -9.95
CA THR A 3 -11.82 16.28 -9.24
C THR A 3 -11.47 15.22 -8.19
N GLY A 4 -11.67 13.94 -8.50
CA GLY A 4 -11.49 12.87 -7.54
C GLY A 4 -10.02 12.67 -7.14
N THR A 5 -9.79 12.17 -5.94
CA THR A 5 -8.45 11.85 -5.40
C THR A 5 -8.45 10.50 -4.71
N VAL A 6 -7.31 9.82 -4.73
CA VAL A 6 -7.08 8.60 -3.94
C VAL A 6 -6.07 8.94 -2.85
N ASP A 7 -6.47 8.77 -1.60
CA ASP A 7 -5.61 8.94 -0.44
C ASP A 7 -4.98 7.59 -0.07
N LEU A 8 -3.67 7.57 0.12
CA LEU A 8 -2.89 6.38 0.51
C LEU A 8 -2.25 6.56 1.88
N GLN A 9 -2.37 5.55 2.73
CA GLN A 9 -1.76 5.52 4.05
C GLN A 9 -1.06 4.18 4.27
N SER A 10 0.28 4.17 4.32
CA SER A 10 1.05 2.97 4.64
C SER A 10 0.91 2.59 6.10
N ARG A 11 0.97 1.29 6.40
CA ARG A 11 0.86 0.73 7.75
C ARG A 11 1.84 -0.40 7.97
N ALA A 12 2.46 -0.42 9.14
CA ALA A 12 3.23 -1.57 9.60
C ALA A 12 2.29 -2.72 10.01
N GLY A 13 2.59 -3.93 9.55
CA GLY A 13 2.01 -5.19 10.02
C GLY A 13 3.01 -5.99 10.85
N ALA A 14 2.75 -7.29 11.02
CA ALA A 14 3.61 -8.17 11.81
C ALA A 14 5.09 -8.14 11.34
N GLY A 15 6.03 -8.01 12.28
CA GLY A 15 7.46 -7.96 11.96
C GLY A 15 7.96 -6.64 11.38
N LEU A 16 7.08 -5.64 11.23
CA LEU A 16 7.44 -4.23 10.98
C LEU A 16 7.00 -3.37 12.17
N SER A 17 7.73 -2.29 12.42
CA SER A 17 7.38 -1.27 13.42
C SER A 17 7.46 0.12 12.81
N GLU A 18 6.59 1.02 13.24
CA GLU A 18 6.60 2.42 12.81
C GLU A 18 7.80 3.15 13.43
N ALA A 19 8.68 3.67 12.59
CA ALA A 19 9.85 4.46 12.99
C ALA A 19 9.74 5.93 12.55
N GLY A 20 8.71 6.27 11.77
CA GLY A 20 8.37 7.60 11.32
C GLY A 20 7.28 7.56 10.24
N THR A 21 6.93 8.71 9.68
CA THR A 21 6.02 8.77 8.54
C THR A 21 6.61 8.04 7.35
N ASP A 22 5.89 7.04 6.84
CA ASP A 22 6.31 6.17 5.73
C ASP A 22 7.71 5.54 5.96
N LEU A 23 8.11 5.40 7.23
CA LEU A 23 9.39 4.84 7.65
C LEU A 23 9.11 3.69 8.63
N PHE A 24 9.51 2.50 8.23
CA PHE A 24 9.36 1.30 9.04
C PHE A 24 10.72 0.71 9.39
N ARG A 25 10.74 0.00 10.52
CA ARG A 25 11.88 -0.81 10.94
C ARG A 25 11.47 -2.28 10.93
N LEU A 26 12.25 -3.07 10.20
CA LEU A 26 12.14 -4.51 10.13
C LEU A 26 12.64 -5.13 11.45
N ALA A 27 11.91 -6.10 12.00
CA ALA A 27 12.36 -6.82 13.17
C ALA A 27 13.65 -7.64 12.88
N PRO A 28 14.52 -7.89 13.88
CA PRO A 28 15.82 -8.53 13.65
C PRO A 28 15.75 -9.97 13.14
N ASP A 29 14.64 -10.66 13.40
CA ASP A 29 14.41 -12.08 13.08
C ASP A 29 13.83 -12.31 11.66
N ARG A 30 13.68 -11.24 10.89
CA ARG A 30 12.99 -11.26 9.61
C ARG A 30 13.90 -11.72 8.48
N SER A 31 13.34 -12.51 7.57
CA SER A 31 14.05 -13.13 6.46
C SER A 31 13.08 -13.45 5.31
N ALA A 32 13.57 -14.07 4.24
CA ALA A 32 12.74 -14.52 3.12
C ALA A 32 11.68 -15.56 3.52
N THR A 33 11.94 -16.38 4.54
CA THR A 33 11.02 -17.42 5.03
C THR A 33 10.19 -16.98 6.24
N ASN A 34 10.55 -15.85 6.86
CA ASN A 34 9.79 -15.20 7.92
C ASN A 34 9.79 -13.68 7.66
N PRO A 35 9.07 -13.19 6.64
CA PRO A 35 9.10 -11.79 6.28
C PRO A 35 8.37 -10.93 7.33
N GLY A 36 8.64 -9.63 7.32
CA GLY A 36 7.73 -8.62 7.85
C GLY A 36 6.51 -8.48 6.95
N GLN A 37 5.51 -7.75 7.41
CA GLN A 37 4.24 -7.56 6.70
C GLN A 37 3.98 -6.07 6.51
N LEU A 38 4.00 -5.60 5.26
CA LEU A 38 3.60 -4.24 4.89
C LEU A 38 2.14 -4.24 4.48
N SER A 39 1.36 -3.30 5.00
CA SER A 39 -0.02 -3.07 4.56
C SER A 39 -0.24 -1.58 4.30
N PHE A 40 -1.42 -1.24 3.81
CA PHE A 40 -1.84 0.14 3.60
C PHE A 40 -3.35 0.23 3.48
N ASN A 41 -3.87 1.44 3.61
CA ASN A 41 -5.25 1.75 3.29
C ASN A 41 -5.30 2.70 2.09
N TRP A 42 -6.34 2.57 1.27
CA TRP A 42 -6.73 3.56 0.29
C TRP A 42 -8.13 4.08 0.56
N SER A 43 -8.39 5.33 0.19
CA SER A 43 -9.73 5.94 0.20
C SER A 43 -9.89 6.80 -1.04
N TYR A 44 -10.95 6.57 -1.81
CA TYR A 44 -11.32 7.44 -2.92
C TYR A 44 -12.25 8.56 -2.42
N ASN A 45 -11.95 9.79 -2.79
CA ASN A 45 -12.79 10.97 -2.59
C ASN A 45 -13.21 11.50 -3.96
N ASP A 46 -14.49 11.76 -4.20
CA ASP A 46 -14.98 12.25 -5.50
C ASP A 46 -14.84 13.78 -5.69
N GLY A 47 -14.15 14.43 -4.77
CA GLY A 47 -14.02 15.89 -4.67
C GLY A 47 -15.02 16.53 -3.71
N ASN A 48 -16.10 15.82 -3.35
CA ASN A 48 -17.08 16.29 -2.37
C ASN A 48 -17.05 15.45 -1.08
N GLN A 49 -16.99 14.12 -1.19
CA GLN A 49 -17.02 13.21 -0.04
C GLN A 49 -16.25 11.91 -0.31
N PRO A 50 -15.89 11.16 0.76
CA PRO A 50 -15.39 9.80 0.64
C PRO A 50 -16.42 8.87 -0.02
N VAL A 51 -15.94 8.07 -0.97
CA VAL A 51 -16.75 7.08 -1.68
C VAL A 51 -16.48 5.70 -1.08
N THR A 52 -17.50 5.12 -0.49
CA THR A 52 -17.44 3.82 0.22
C THR A 52 -18.11 2.68 -0.54
N SER A 53 -18.43 2.86 -1.82
CA SER A 53 -19.08 1.86 -2.65
C SER A 53 -18.13 0.75 -3.13
N SER A 54 -18.69 -0.42 -3.43
CA SER A 54 -17.98 -1.60 -3.98
C SER A 54 -18.08 -1.69 -5.51
N ASN A 55 -18.05 -0.55 -6.21
CA ASN A 55 -18.17 -0.46 -7.67
C ASN A 55 -16.92 0.12 -8.35
N CYS A 56 -15.78 0.08 -7.65
CA CYS A 56 -14.49 0.44 -8.21
C CYS A 56 -13.78 -0.80 -8.78
N LYS A 57 -12.78 -0.58 -9.62
CA LYS A 57 -11.76 -1.58 -9.94
C LYS A 57 -10.44 -1.06 -9.41
N VAL A 58 -9.90 -1.74 -8.40
CA VAL A 58 -8.67 -1.34 -7.72
C VAL A 58 -7.57 -2.34 -8.00
N ILE A 59 -6.40 -1.81 -8.31
CA ILE A 59 -5.12 -2.49 -8.36
C ILE A 59 -4.26 -1.88 -7.27
N ALA A 60 -3.88 -2.69 -6.30
CA ALA A 60 -3.01 -2.33 -5.19
C ALA A 60 -1.68 -3.08 -5.37
N GLU A 61 -0.59 -2.35 -5.56
CA GLU A 61 0.70 -2.91 -5.94
C GLU A 61 1.79 -2.41 -4.98
N VAL A 62 2.74 -3.29 -4.68
CA VAL A 62 3.97 -2.94 -3.97
C VAL A 62 5.15 -3.42 -4.78
N THR A 63 5.98 -2.48 -5.21
CA THR A 63 7.26 -2.76 -5.86
C THR A 63 8.42 -2.42 -4.94
N GLY A 64 9.56 -3.06 -5.14
CA GLY A 64 10.76 -2.86 -4.35
C GLY A 64 12.01 -3.30 -5.09
N GLN A 65 13.13 -3.27 -4.38
CA GLN A 65 14.42 -3.70 -4.92
C GLN A 65 14.42 -5.20 -5.26
N ASN A 66 15.38 -5.61 -6.10
CA ASN A 66 15.60 -7.02 -6.50
C ASN A 66 14.40 -7.67 -7.20
N GLY A 67 13.59 -6.90 -7.92
CA GLY A 67 12.43 -7.41 -8.65
C GLY A 67 11.27 -7.82 -7.73
N PHE A 68 11.23 -7.31 -6.50
CA PHE A 68 10.05 -7.44 -5.65
C PHE A 68 8.88 -6.70 -6.32
N ASP A 69 7.88 -7.44 -6.73
CA ASP A 69 6.67 -6.93 -7.36
C ASP A 69 5.51 -7.83 -6.94
N GLN A 70 4.51 -7.24 -6.28
CA GLN A 70 3.35 -7.93 -5.74
C GLN A 70 2.12 -7.08 -5.96
N GLN A 71 1.03 -7.72 -6.38
CA GLN A 71 -0.21 -7.06 -6.71
C GLN A 71 -1.41 -7.76 -6.07
N GLN A 72 -2.40 -6.96 -5.68
CA GLN A 72 -3.71 -7.42 -5.27
C GLN A 72 -4.80 -6.57 -5.94
N HIS A 73 -6.00 -7.14 -6.02
CA HIS A 73 -7.16 -6.49 -6.62
C HIS A 73 -8.27 -6.33 -5.59
N SER A 74 -9.04 -5.26 -5.72
CA SER A 74 -10.26 -5.03 -4.94
C SER A 74 -11.32 -4.35 -5.79
N THR A 75 -12.58 -4.47 -5.37
CA THR A 75 -13.72 -3.74 -5.94
C THR A 75 -14.15 -2.54 -5.11
N ASP A 76 -13.54 -2.35 -3.94
CA ASP A 76 -13.95 -1.32 -2.99
C ASP A 76 -13.20 -0.01 -3.23
N CYS A 77 -13.95 1.08 -3.35
CA CYS A 77 -13.38 2.41 -3.54
C CYS A 77 -12.59 2.90 -2.31
N THR A 78 -12.81 2.28 -1.16
CA THR A 78 -12.07 2.48 0.09
C THR A 78 -11.78 1.13 0.71
N GLY A 79 -10.54 0.86 1.10
CA GLY A 79 -10.17 -0.46 1.62
C GLY A 79 -8.69 -0.61 1.95
N SER A 80 -8.29 -1.87 2.10
CA SER A 80 -6.91 -2.30 2.34
C SER A 80 -6.65 -3.62 1.61
N PRO A 81 -5.38 -4.01 1.37
CA PRO A 81 -5.05 -5.32 0.81
C PRO A 81 -5.68 -6.44 1.64
N ILE A 82 -6.11 -7.52 0.98
CA ILE A 82 -6.71 -8.70 1.63
C ILE A 82 -5.65 -9.42 2.48
N SER A 83 -4.40 -9.43 1.99
CA SER A 83 -3.25 -9.94 2.71
C SER A 83 -2.13 -8.89 2.74
N PRO A 84 -1.38 -8.75 3.84
CA PRO A 84 -0.19 -7.89 3.83
C PRO A 84 0.88 -8.39 2.86
N PHE A 85 1.69 -7.48 2.34
CA PHE A 85 2.81 -7.75 1.45
C PHE A 85 4.06 -8.20 2.24
N PRO A 86 4.72 -9.29 1.86
CA PRO A 86 5.88 -9.81 2.59
C PRO A 86 7.14 -8.96 2.35
N ILE A 87 7.72 -8.41 3.42
CA ILE A 87 8.94 -7.59 3.38
C ILE A 87 10.07 -8.34 4.08
N ALA A 88 11.00 -8.90 3.31
CA ALA A 88 12.11 -9.69 3.83
C ALA A 88 13.41 -8.90 4.05
N ALA A 89 13.53 -7.71 3.46
CA ALA A 89 14.76 -6.95 3.45
C ALA A 89 14.52 -5.46 3.73
N ALA A 90 15.55 -4.80 4.23
CA ALA A 90 15.59 -3.34 4.26
C ALA A 90 15.74 -2.79 2.83
N GLY A 91 15.16 -1.64 2.57
CA GLY A 91 15.15 -1.00 1.26
C GLY A 91 14.01 -0.01 1.11
N GLN A 92 13.89 0.59 -0.08
CA GLN A 92 12.73 1.40 -0.44
C GLN A 92 11.71 0.54 -1.18
N TYR A 93 10.44 0.75 -0.86
CA TYR A 93 9.29 0.10 -1.45
C TYR A 93 8.31 1.17 -1.95
N SER A 94 7.77 0.99 -3.15
CA SER A 94 6.76 1.88 -3.72
C SER A 94 5.40 1.20 -3.67
N ILE A 95 4.47 1.81 -2.94
CA ILE A 95 3.06 1.42 -2.89
C ILE A 95 2.34 2.21 -3.98
N SER A 96 1.68 1.53 -4.91
CA SER A 96 0.84 2.15 -5.93
C SER A 96 -0.60 1.64 -5.79
N VAL A 97 -1.57 2.54 -5.92
CA VAL A 97 -2.97 2.18 -6.06
C VAL A 97 -3.52 2.84 -7.30
N GLN A 98 -4.00 2.02 -8.23
CA GLN A 98 -4.77 2.46 -9.39
C GLN A 98 -6.23 2.10 -9.16
N LEU A 99 -7.11 3.08 -9.26
CA LEU A 99 -8.53 2.93 -9.01
C LEU A 99 -9.30 3.43 -10.23
N THR A 100 -10.14 2.59 -10.81
CA THR A 100 -11.08 2.98 -11.86
C THR A 100 -12.49 3.01 -11.27
N THR A 101 -13.16 4.15 -11.34
CA THR A 101 -14.56 4.27 -10.90
C THR A 101 -15.52 3.62 -11.89
N SER A 102 -16.76 3.35 -11.48
CA SER A 102 -17.81 2.83 -12.37
C SER A 102 -18.13 3.73 -13.57
N GLY A 103 -17.87 5.04 -13.45
CA GLY A 103 -17.95 5.99 -14.56
C GLY A 103 -16.74 5.97 -15.51
N GLY A 104 -15.78 5.07 -15.30
CA GLY A 104 -14.60 4.88 -16.13
C GLY A 104 -13.44 5.86 -15.86
N SER A 105 -13.53 6.67 -14.80
CA SER A 105 -12.44 7.59 -14.44
C SER A 105 -11.32 6.83 -13.74
N LEU A 106 -10.10 6.92 -14.27
CA LEU A 106 -8.91 6.30 -13.71
C LEU A 106 -8.15 7.30 -12.83
N MET A 107 -7.99 6.96 -11.56
CA MET A 107 -7.21 7.69 -10.56
C MET A 107 -6.05 6.83 -10.10
N ALA A 108 -4.94 7.46 -9.73
CA ALA A 108 -3.79 6.77 -9.19
C ALA A 108 -3.18 7.55 -8.03
N ALA A 109 -2.68 6.82 -7.05
CA ALA A 109 -1.86 7.36 -5.98
C ALA A 109 -0.63 6.47 -5.81
N THR A 110 0.48 7.08 -5.43
CA THR A 110 1.73 6.37 -5.17
C THR A 110 2.40 6.95 -3.94
N LYS A 111 3.01 6.09 -3.14
CA LYS A 111 3.72 6.45 -1.92
C LYS A 111 4.96 5.59 -1.79
N THR A 112 6.09 6.22 -1.48
CA THR A 112 7.33 5.51 -1.17
C THR A 112 7.44 5.31 0.33
N VAL A 113 7.76 4.09 0.73
CA VAL A 113 8.04 3.68 2.09
C VAL A 113 9.51 3.27 2.19
N THR A 114 10.16 3.69 3.26
CA THR A 114 11.52 3.22 3.58
C THR A 114 11.46 2.18 4.68
N VAL A 115 12.07 1.03 4.45
CA VAL A 115 12.22 -0.04 5.44
C VAL A 115 13.69 -0.10 5.83
N THR A 116 13.98 0.12 7.11
CA THR A 116 15.32 -0.01 7.67
C THR A 116 15.48 -1.35 8.35
N ALA A 117 16.71 -1.88 8.36
CA ALA A 117 17.02 -3.05 9.18
C ALA A 117 16.89 -2.70 10.66
N ALA A 118 16.69 -3.70 11.51
CA ALA A 118 16.90 -3.52 12.93
C ALA A 118 18.35 -3.06 13.15
N GLY A 119 18.54 -1.84 13.65
CA GLY A 119 19.83 -1.38 14.14
C GLY A 119 20.30 -2.32 15.23
N SER A 120 21.51 -2.82 15.02
CA SER A 120 22.33 -3.60 15.95
C SER A 120 22.53 -2.89 17.27
#